data_AF-G7Q8J8-F1
#
_entry.id   AF-G7Q8J8-F1
#
_cell.length_a   1.000
_cell.length_b   1.000
_cell.length_c   1.000
_cell.angle_alpha   90.00
_cell.angle_beta   90.00
_cell.angle_gamma   90.00
#
_symmetry.space_group_name_H-M   'P 1'
#
loop_
_entity.id
_entity.type
_entity.pdbx_description
1 polymer ?
#
loop_
_entity_poly.entity_id
_entity_poly.type
_entity_poly.pdbx_seq_one_letter_code
_entity_poly.pdbx_strand_id
1 'polypeptide(L)'
;MPATFHAYPLTWVTGHIAVGGAPMSYEQLDSLKEQGVTAILNLCAEFCDLHDIEAASGFEVRYLPIPDEKAPDLPALEGALAWLDEAVYLGKKVLIHCRHGIGRTGTVLNAYLLRRGLGHRLAAKVLRPLRAKPANFDQWWTIRRYGKAAGRLTVREPSLESGRRVDLAPFLNDYARLVATARLAAKGLPRCGRDHAQCCRRPLTLSLAEAVHVSHRVNIGLPSEVRLTVMEDAAEASREMARLNALYGEASPHCLSAWTRLCPLSFEGNCRIFANRPLVCLLSGLPAEAAAALWEQTLEPGLAALSRQMLLALAGTIGEETLPRFPLPDVVSGRYVSSVFKFLLAKAGPSGR
;
A
#
# COMPACT_ATOMS: atom_id res chain seq x y z
N MET A 1 5.87 -19.83 -23.29
CA MET A 1 5.08 -19.96 -22.04
C MET A 1 3.61 -20.04 -22.43
N PRO A 2 2.81 -20.97 -21.89
CA PRO A 2 1.38 -21.00 -22.21
C PRO A 2 0.75 -19.67 -21.76
N ALA A 3 -0.11 -19.08 -22.59
CA ALA A 3 -0.87 -17.91 -22.20
C ALA A 3 -1.72 -18.30 -20.98
N THR A 4 -1.45 -17.70 -19.83
CA THR A 4 -2.30 -17.85 -18.65
C THR A 4 -3.66 -17.25 -19.00
N PHE A 5 -4.65 -18.12 -19.23
CA PHE A 5 -6.03 -17.69 -19.43
C PHE A 5 -6.56 -17.18 -18.10
N HIS A 6 -6.67 -15.86 -17.98
CA HIS A 6 -7.33 -15.21 -16.85
C HIS A 6 -8.82 -15.07 -17.17
N ALA A 7 -9.69 -15.42 -16.21
CA ALA A 7 -11.14 -15.27 -16.35
C ALA A 7 -11.56 -13.81 -16.59
N TYR A 8 -10.75 -12.85 -16.15
CA TYR A 8 -10.91 -11.44 -16.46
C TYR A 8 -9.69 -10.89 -17.25
N PRO A 9 -9.86 -10.44 -18.51
CA PRO A 9 -8.77 -9.89 -19.31
C PRO A 9 -8.52 -8.39 -18.98
N LEU A 10 -7.44 -8.10 -18.23
CA LEU A 10 -7.03 -6.73 -17.95
C LEU A 10 -6.30 -6.08 -19.13
N THR A 11 -6.62 -4.81 -19.40
CA THR A 11 -5.80 -3.97 -20.29
C THR A 11 -4.99 -2.99 -19.44
N TRP A 12 -3.72 -3.30 -19.22
CA TRP A 12 -2.80 -2.43 -18.50
C TRP A 12 -2.43 -1.19 -19.32
N VAL A 13 -2.61 -0.01 -18.71
CA VAL A 13 -2.17 1.28 -19.26
C VAL A 13 -0.79 1.64 -18.70
N THR A 14 -0.57 1.32 -17.42
CA THR A 14 0.70 1.48 -16.72
C THR A 14 0.95 0.26 -15.83
N GLY A 15 2.04 0.22 -15.04
CA GLY A 15 2.26 -0.87 -14.07
C GLY A 15 1.23 -0.92 -12.93
N HIS A 16 0.56 0.21 -12.67
CA HIS A 16 -0.41 0.38 -11.59
C HIS A 16 -1.84 0.66 -12.03
N ILE A 17 -2.09 0.98 -13.31
CA ILE A 17 -3.44 1.32 -13.80
C ILE A 17 -3.83 0.38 -14.93
N ALA A 18 -4.98 -0.27 -14.77
CA ALA A 18 -5.65 -1.05 -15.79
C ALA A 18 -7.05 -0.50 -16.09
N VAL A 19 -7.54 -0.78 -17.29
CA VAL A 19 -8.91 -0.47 -17.72
C VAL A 19 -9.64 -1.73 -18.17
N GLY A 20 -10.97 -1.74 -18.00
CA GLY A 20 -11.82 -2.85 -18.45
C GLY A 20 -13.31 -2.63 -18.23
N GLY A 21 -14.09 -3.68 -18.49
CA GLY A 21 -15.53 -3.72 -18.22
C GLY A 21 -15.86 -4.06 -16.77
N ALA A 22 -17.14 -4.19 -16.44
CA ALA A 22 -17.53 -4.57 -15.09
C ALA A 22 -17.18 -6.06 -14.83
N PRO A 23 -16.56 -6.41 -13.70
CA PRO A 23 -16.45 -7.81 -13.30
C PRO A 23 -17.84 -8.32 -12.88
N MET A 24 -18.39 -9.28 -13.63
CA MET A 24 -19.76 -9.77 -13.48
C MET A 24 -19.85 -11.12 -12.76
N SER A 25 -18.74 -11.62 -12.19
CA SER A 25 -18.70 -12.89 -11.46
C SER A 25 -17.61 -12.92 -10.39
N TYR A 26 -17.76 -13.77 -9.38
CA TYR A 26 -16.73 -13.99 -8.36
C TYR A 26 -15.43 -14.54 -8.95
N GLU A 27 -15.50 -15.40 -9.97
CA GLU A 27 -14.31 -15.90 -10.67
C GLU A 27 -13.51 -14.76 -11.32
N GLN A 28 -14.20 -13.76 -11.90
CA GLN A 28 -13.55 -12.57 -12.43
C GLN A 28 -12.93 -11.72 -11.32
N LEU A 29 -13.61 -11.57 -10.18
CA LEU A 29 -13.07 -10.86 -9.01
C LEU A 29 -11.82 -11.56 -8.46
N ASP A 30 -11.81 -12.89 -8.38
CA ASP A 30 -10.63 -13.63 -7.95
C ASP A 30 -9.50 -13.54 -8.97
N SER A 31 -9.82 -13.57 -10.27
CA SER A 31 -8.85 -13.34 -11.34
C SER A 31 -8.20 -11.95 -11.27
N LEU A 32 -8.92 -10.92 -10.82
CA LEU A 32 -8.35 -9.59 -10.57
C LEU A 32 -7.33 -9.62 -9.42
N LYS A 33 -7.62 -10.33 -8.32
CA LYS A 33 -6.68 -10.49 -7.18
C LYS A 33 -5.43 -11.24 -7.59
N GLU A 34 -5.56 -12.30 -8.38
CA GLU A 34 -4.43 -13.07 -8.93
C GLU A 34 -3.50 -12.20 -9.77
N GLN A 35 -4.07 -11.29 -10.55
CA GLN A 35 -3.33 -10.30 -11.34
C GLN A 35 -2.78 -9.14 -10.49
N GLY A 36 -3.06 -9.14 -9.19
CA GLY A 36 -2.53 -8.22 -8.19
C GLY A 36 -3.32 -6.92 -8.03
N VAL A 37 -4.52 -6.81 -8.62
CA VAL A 37 -5.40 -5.65 -8.40
C VAL A 37 -5.81 -5.62 -6.93
N THR A 38 -5.69 -4.45 -6.31
CA THR A 38 -6.07 -4.24 -4.90
C THR A 38 -7.14 -3.17 -4.73
N ALA A 39 -7.40 -2.38 -5.77
CA ALA A 39 -8.36 -1.30 -5.73
C ALA A 39 -9.14 -1.17 -7.06
N ILE A 40 -10.37 -0.69 -6.98
CA ILE A 40 -11.29 -0.57 -8.10
C ILE A 40 -11.91 0.82 -8.10
N LEU A 41 -11.86 1.50 -9.25
CA LEU A 41 -12.62 2.71 -9.53
C LEU A 41 -13.84 2.34 -10.38
N ASN A 42 -14.98 2.22 -9.71
CA ASN A 42 -16.24 1.79 -10.30
C ASN A 42 -17.04 3.00 -10.80
N LEU A 43 -17.34 3.02 -12.09
CA LEU A 43 -18.03 4.13 -12.77
C LEU A 43 -19.51 3.84 -13.09
N CYS A 44 -20.05 2.69 -12.68
CA CYS A 44 -21.37 2.21 -13.09
C CYS A 44 -22.49 2.71 -12.16
N ALA A 45 -23.24 3.74 -12.58
CA ALA A 45 -24.46 4.12 -11.87
C ALA A 45 -25.59 3.09 -12.00
N GLU A 46 -25.58 2.28 -13.07
CA GLU A 46 -26.62 1.30 -13.38
C GLU A 46 -26.51 0.00 -12.58
N PHE A 47 -25.36 -0.26 -11.94
CA PHE A 47 -25.12 -1.44 -11.11
C PHE A 47 -24.97 -1.03 -9.66
N CYS A 48 -26.10 -0.76 -9.01
CA CYS A 48 -26.15 -0.21 -7.66
C CYS A 48 -25.39 -1.06 -6.64
N ASP A 49 -25.44 -2.39 -6.74
CA ASP A 49 -24.86 -3.26 -5.71
C ASP A 49 -23.44 -3.74 -6.04
N LEU A 50 -22.93 -3.45 -7.25
CA LEU A 50 -21.65 -4.00 -7.70
C LEU A 50 -20.47 -3.50 -6.85
N HIS A 51 -20.48 -2.22 -6.49
CA HIS A 51 -19.43 -1.63 -5.67
C HIS A 51 -19.36 -2.26 -4.27
N ASP A 52 -20.49 -2.66 -3.70
CA ASP A 52 -20.55 -3.38 -2.42
C ASP A 52 -20.04 -4.81 -2.56
N ILE A 53 -20.38 -5.50 -3.66
CA ILE A 53 -19.86 -6.86 -3.94
C ILE A 53 -18.34 -6.84 -4.14
N GLU A 54 -17.83 -5.84 -4.86
CA GLU A 54 -16.40 -5.60 -5.05
C GLU A 54 -15.71 -5.35 -3.69
N ALA A 55 -16.28 -4.49 -2.84
CA ALA A 55 -15.74 -4.21 -1.51
C ALA A 55 -15.76 -5.45 -0.60
N ALA A 56 -16.87 -6.18 -0.58
CA ALA A 56 -17.02 -7.44 0.16
C ALA A 56 -16.05 -8.53 -0.32
N SER A 57 -15.62 -8.47 -1.58
CA SER A 57 -14.60 -9.36 -2.15
C SER A 57 -13.18 -8.98 -1.74
N GLY A 58 -12.97 -7.87 -1.02
CA GLY A 58 -11.69 -7.46 -0.46
C GLY A 58 -10.95 -6.40 -1.26
N PHE A 59 -11.60 -5.73 -2.21
CA PHE A 59 -11.04 -4.58 -2.92
C PHE A 59 -11.31 -3.29 -2.16
N GLU A 60 -10.39 -2.33 -2.26
CA GLU A 60 -10.76 -0.95 -1.97
C GLU A 60 -11.51 -0.35 -3.16
N VAL A 61 -12.76 0.02 -2.96
CA VAL A 61 -13.62 0.52 -4.04
C VAL A 61 -13.85 2.01 -3.88
N ARG A 62 -13.52 2.77 -4.91
CA ARG A 62 -14.00 4.15 -5.09
C ARG A 62 -15.17 4.12 -6.05
N TYR A 63 -16.36 4.41 -5.53
CA TYR A 63 -17.57 4.52 -6.33
C TYR A 63 -17.74 5.95 -6.86
N LEU A 64 -17.75 6.11 -8.18
CA LEU A 64 -18.08 7.35 -8.88
C LEU A 64 -19.24 7.05 -9.84
N PRO A 65 -20.51 7.13 -9.39
CA PRO A 65 -21.65 6.80 -10.23
C PRO A 65 -21.75 7.75 -11.42
N ILE A 66 -21.49 7.25 -12.62
CA ILE A 66 -21.71 7.99 -13.86
C ILE A 66 -22.84 7.29 -14.63
N PRO A 67 -23.99 7.97 -14.85
CA PRO A 67 -25.06 7.44 -15.70
C PRO A 67 -24.53 7.05 -17.07
N ASP A 68 -25.15 6.05 -17.69
CA ASP A 68 -24.67 5.59 -19.00
C ASP A 68 -24.69 6.72 -20.03
N GLU A 69 -23.66 6.73 -20.88
CA GLU A 69 -23.42 7.80 -21.86
C GLU A 69 -23.31 9.23 -21.27
N LYS A 70 -23.13 9.39 -19.96
CA LYS A 70 -22.85 10.70 -19.35
C LYS A 70 -21.38 10.87 -19.00
N ALA A 71 -21.07 12.06 -18.49
CA ALA A 71 -19.78 12.44 -17.94
C ALA A 71 -19.96 12.84 -16.47
N PRO A 72 -18.93 12.64 -15.62
CA PRO A 72 -18.99 13.06 -14.22
C PRO A 72 -18.97 14.59 -14.11
N ASP A 73 -19.51 15.12 -13.01
CA ASP A 73 -19.24 16.50 -12.63
C ASP A 73 -17.76 16.68 -12.26
N LEU A 74 -17.24 17.91 -12.44
CA LEU A 74 -15.82 18.17 -12.26
C LEU A 74 -15.35 17.98 -10.79
N PRO A 75 -16.09 18.42 -9.76
CA PRO A 75 -15.71 18.15 -8.36
C PRO A 75 -15.63 16.67 -8.02
N ALA A 76 -16.62 15.85 -8.42
CA ALA A 76 -16.60 14.42 -8.16
C ALA A 76 -15.49 13.71 -8.94
N LEU A 77 -15.25 14.11 -10.19
CA LEU A 77 -14.11 13.65 -10.98
C LEU A 77 -12.80 13.96 -10.27
N GLU A 78 -12.63 15.18 -9.77
CA GLU A 78 -11.42 15.59 -9.06
C GLU A 78 -11.19 14.77 -7.79
N GLY A 79 -12.24 14.51 -7.00
CA GLY A 79 -12.14 13.64 -5.82
C GLY A 79 -11.74 12.20 -6.18
N ALA A 80 -12.29 11.65 -7.27
CA ALA A 80 -11.91 10.32 -7.76
C ALA A 80 -10.46 10.27 -8.28
N LEU A 81 -10.00 11.33 -8.96
CA LEU A 81 -8.63 11.42 -9.45
C LEU A 81 -7.62 11.60 -8.32
N ALA A 82 -7.97 12.34 -7.27
CA ALA A 82 -7.13 12.47 -6.07
C ALA A 82 -6.97 11.11 -5.35
N TRP A 83 -8.06 10.35 -5.20
CA TRP A 83 -7.99 8.99 -4.67
C TRP A 83 -7.16 8.06 -5.57
N LEU A 84 -7.28 8.17 -6.90
CA LEU A 84 -6.50 7.37 -7.84
C LEU A 84 -5.00 7.69 -7.75
N ASP A 85 -4.62 8.97 -7.64
CA ASP A 85 -3.23 9.39 -7.42
C ASP A 85 -2.66 8.81 -6.13
N GLU A 86 -3.42 8.87 -5.03
CA GLU A 86 -3.04 8.30 -3.75
C GLU A 86 -2.83 6.77 -3.89
N ALA A 87 -3.79 6.06 -4.48
CA ALA A 87 -3.72 4.61 -4.65
C ALA A 87 -2.47 4.21 -5.45
N VAL A 88 -2.21 4.89 -6.57
CA VAL A 88 -1.02 4.65 -7.41
C VAL A 88 0.26 5.00 -6.65
N TYR A 89 0.29 6.11 -5.92
CA TYR A 89 1.44 6.53 -5.11
C TYR A 89 1.80 5.49 -4.03
N LEU A 90 0.78 4.95 -3.35
CA LEU A 90 0.93 3.88 -2.35
C LEU A 90 1.30 2.53 -2.97
N GLY A 91 1.29 2.42 -4.31
CA GLY A 91 1.67 1.22 -5.02
C GLY A 91 0.54 0.23 -5.25
N LYS A 92 -0.71 0.63 -5.02
CA LYS A 92 -1.88 -0.18 -5.35
C LYS A 92 -1.96 -0.35 -6.87
N LYS A 93 -2.53 -1.48 -7.28
CA LYS A 93 -2.90 -1.71 -8.68
C LYS A 93 -4.40 -1.49 -8.80
N VAL A 94 -4.79 -0.56 -9.67
CA VAL A 94 -6.16 -0.05 -9.77
C VAL A 94 -6.78 -0.47 -11.09
N LEU A 95 -7.97 -1.05 -11.04
CA LEU A 95 -8.85 -1.21 -12.20
C LEU A 95 -9.81 -0.03 -12.30
N ILE A 96 -9.82 0.68 -13.42
CA ILE A 96 -10.88 1.65 -13.76
C ILE A 96 -11.86 0.95 -14.70
N HIS A 97 -13.13 0.85 -14.31
CA HIS A 97 -14.13 0.21 -15.16
C HIS A 97 -15.47 0.95 -15.21
N CYS A 98 -16.17 0.73 -16.32
CA CYS A 98 -17.60 0.99 -16.45
C CYS A 98 -18.24 -0.32 -16.94
N ARG A 99 -19.42 -0.29 -17.55
CA ARG A 99 -20.05 -1.52 -18.07
C ARG A 99 -19.18 -2.25 -19.09
N HIS A 100 -18.73 -1.55 -20.13
CA HIS A 100 -17.99 -2.13 -21.25
C HIS A 100 -16.51 -1.71 -21.31
N GLY A 101 -16.07 -0.81 -20.43
CA GLY A 101 -14.69 -0.30 -20.44
C GLY A 101 -14.34 0.65 -21.58
N ILE A 102 -15.34 1.37 -22.12
CA ILE A 102 -15.20 2.20 -23.32
C ILE A 102 -15.30 3.70 -22.97
N GLY A 103 -16.51 4.26 -22.97
CA GLY A 103 -16.76 5.71 -22.90
C GLY A 103 -16.38 6.34 -21.56
N ARG A 104 -17.07 5.95 -20.49
CA ARG A 104 -16.87 6.48 -19.12
C ARG A 104 -15.45 6.20 -18.63
N THR A 105 -14.97 4.98 -18.82
CA THR A 105 -13.59 4.57 -18.51
C THR A 105 -12.57 5.42 -19.26
N GLY A 106 -12.73 5.59 -20.58
CA GLY A 106 -11.83 6.43 -21.38
C GLY A 106 -11.87 7.90 -20.98
N THR A 107 -13.02 8.40 -20.53
CA THR A 107 -13.17 9.76 -20.02
C THR A 107 -12.38 9.96 -18.73
N VAL A 108 -12.59 9.13 -17.72
CA VAL A 108 -11.87 9.23 -16.44
C VAL A 108 -10.37 9.01 -16.62
N LEU A 109 -9.98 8.01 -17.42
CA LEU A 109 -8.56 7.78 -17.74
C LEU A 109 -7.93 9.01 -18.42
N ASN A 110 -8.61 9.60 -19.41
CA ASN A 110 -8.07 10.78 -20.11
C ASN A 110 -7.92 11.99 -19.17
N ALA A 111 -8.88 12.20 -18.26
CA ALA A 111 -8.77 13.23 -17.23
C ALA A 111 -7.57 12.98 -16.29
N TYR A 112 -7.34 11.72 -15.89
CA TYR A 112 -6.16 11.33 -15.14
C TYR A 112 -4.85 11.63 -15.90
N LEU A 113 -4.76 11.28 -17.19
CA LEU A 113 -3.58 11.58 -18.01
C LEU A 113 -3.29 13.09 -18.04
N LEU A 114 -4.33 13.92 -18.21
CA LEU A 114 -4.22 15.38 -18.18
C LEU A 114 -3.73 15.88 -16.81
N ARG A 115 -4.28 15.34 -15.72
CA ARG A 115 -3.85 15.65 -14.35
C ARG A 115 -2.38 15.33 -14.10
N ARG A 116 -1.87 14.24 -14.67
CA ARG A 116 -0.44 13.86 -14.64
C ARG A 116 0.44 14.75 -15.53
N GLY A 117 -0.12 15.81 -16.11
CA GLY A 117 0.57 16.81 -16.92
C GLY A 117 0.70 16.46 -18.39
N LEU A 118 0.12 15.34 -18.86
CA LEU A 118 0.13 15.03 -20.28
C LEU A 118 -0.84 15.98 -20.98
N GLY A 119 -0.34 16.82 -21.90
CA GLY A 119 -1.23 17.60 -22.76
C GLY A 119 -2.12 16.69 -23.63
N HIS A 120 -3.23 17.23 -24.14
CA HIS A 120 -4.23 16.48 -24.94
C HIS A 120 -3.63 15.59 -26.04
N ARG A 121 -2.57 16.04 -26.73
CA ARG A 121 -1.89 15.27 -27.78
C ARG A 121 -1.23 13.99 -27.24
N LEU A 122 -0.54 14.08 -26.11
CA LEU A 122 0.13 12.92 -25.49
C LEU A 122 -0.90 11.98 -24.88
N ALA A 123 -1.93 12.51 -24.21
CA ALA A 123 -3.03 11.71 -23.71
C ALA A 123 -3.72 10.91 -24.84
N ALA A 124 -4.00 11.55 -25.99
CA ALA A 124 -4.56 10.86 -27.15
C ALA A 124 -3.65 9.76 -27.71
N LYS A 125 -2.33 9.90 -27.63
CA LYS A 125 -1.37 8.86 -28.03
C LYS A 125 -1.45 7.63 -27.12
N VAL A 126 -1.58 7.84 -25.80
CA VAL A 126 -1.75 6.77 -24.80
C VAL A 126 -3.08 6.03 -25.00
N LEU A 127 -4.16 6.76 -25.31
CA LEU A 127 -5.50 6.17 -25.50
C LEU A 127 -5.67 5.47 -26.86
N ARG A 128 -4.86 5.80 -27.87
CA ARG A 128 -4.98 5.27 -29.24
C ARG A 128 -5.06 3.73 -29.31
N PRO A 129 -4.16 2.96 -28.65
CA PRO A 129 -4.24 1.49 -28.67
C PRO A 129 -5.37 0.92 -27.81
N LEU A 130 -6.03 1.72 -26.97
CA LEU A 130 -7.04 1.25 -26.03
C LEU A 130 -8.45 1.29 -26.66
N ARG A 131 -9.33 0.42 -26.14
CA ARG A 131 -10.79 0.53 -26.39
C ARG A 131 -11.42 1.65 -25.55
N ALA A 132 -10.82 1.97 -24.41
CA ALA A 132 -11.25 3.02 -23.48
C ALA A 132 -11.02 4.42 -24.09
N LYS A 133 -12.01 4.97 -24.79
CA LYS A 133 -11.98 6.30 -25.40
C LYS A 133 -13.28 7.03 -25.09
N PRO A 134 -13.25 8.37 -24.83
CA PRO A 134 -14.46 9.17 -24.73
C PRO A 134 -15.36 8.97 -25.98
N ALA A 135 -16.62 8.64 -25.76
CA ALA A 135 -17.53 8.16 -26.80
C ALA A 135 -18.44 9.24 -27.38
N ASN A 136 -18.77 10.28 -26.61
CA ASN A 136 -19.76 11.29 -27.01
C ASN A 136 -19.33 12.73 -26.69
N PHE A 137 -20.15 13.68 -27.13
CA PHE A 137 -19.91 15.12 -26.97
C PHE A 137 -19.73 15.52 -25.50
N ASP A 138 -20.63 15.09 -24.62
CA ASP A 138 -20.59 15.42 -23.18
C ASP A 138 -19.26 15.02 -22.55
N GLN A 139 -18.77 13.82 -22.87
CA GLN A 139 -17.50 13.30 -22.40
C GLN A 139 -16.30 14.09 -22.94
N TRP A 140 -16.26 14.36 -24.26
CA TRP A 140 -15.21 15.19 -24.85
C TRP A 140 -15.21 16.61 -24.30
N TRP A 141 -16.39 17.17 -24.05
CA TRP A 141 -16.55 18.50 -23.48
C TRP A 141 -16.02 18.57 -22.05
N THR A 142 -16.33 17.57 -21.22
CA THR A 142 -15.77 17.45 -19.86
C THR A 142 -14.25 17.38 -19.88
N ILE A 143 -13.64 16.61 -20.78
CA ILE A 143 -12.18 16.53 -20.90
C ILE A 143 -11.57 17.86 -21.33
N ARG A 144 -12.22 18.58 -22.24
CA ARG A 144 -11.77 19.92 -22.64
C ARG A 144 -11.87 20.91 -21.49
N ARG A 145 -12.94 20.86 -20.68
CA ARG A 145 -13.10 21.72 -19.49
C ARG A 145 -12.04 21.39 -18.44
N TYR A 146 -11.84 20.11 -18.15
CA TYR A 146 -10.84 19.66 -17.17
C TYR A 146 -9.42 20.05 -17.61
N GLY A 147 -9.05 19.80 -18.87
CA GLY A 147 -7.73 20.16 -19.40
C GLY A 147 -7.42 21.66 -19.36
N LYS A 148 -8.44 22.53 -19.49
CA LYS A 148 -8.27 23.98 -19.27
C LYS A 148 -7.98 24.33 -17.81
N ALA A 149 -8.62 23.63 -16.86
CA ALA A 149 -8.49 23.89 -15.44
C ALA A 149 -7.18 23.31 -14.86
N ALA A 150 -6.76 22.13 -15.29
CA ALA A 150 -5.60 21.42 -14.73
C ALA A 150 -4.24 22.04 -15.13
N GLY A 151 -4.18 22.82 -16.22
CA GLY A 151 -2.93 23.39 -16.72
C GLY A 151 -1.94 22.34 -17.23
N ARG A 152 -0.84 22.77 -17.84
CA ARG A 152 0.25 21.88 -18.29
C ARG A 152 1.44 22.02 -17.35
N LEU A 153 1.99 20.89 -16.88
CA LEU A 153 3.26 20.89 -16.16
C LEU A 153 4.39 21.33 -17.10
N THR A 154 5.07 22.42 -16.75
CA THR A 154 6.17 23.01 -17.54
C THR A 154 7.56 22.73 -16.95
N VAL A 155 7.63 22.35 -15.67
CA VAL A 155 8.89 22.22 -14.92
C VAL A 155 9.65 20.93 -15.26
N ARG A 156 8.95 19.86 -15.66
CA ARG A 156 9.55 18.56 -15.99
C ARG A 156 8.71 17.86 -17.05
N GLU A 157 9.34 16.95 -17.80
CA GLU A 157 8.60 16.02 -18.66
C GLU A 157 7.54 15.26 -17.86
N PRO A 158 6.27 15.26 -18.32
CA PRO A 158 5.19 14.52 -17.68
C PRO A 158 5.50 13.03 -17.65
N SER A 159 5.40 12.41 -16.48
CA SER A 159 5.50 10.97 -16.31
C SER A 159 4.22 10.40 -15.69
N LEU A 160 3.73 9.31 -16.27
CA LEU A 160 2.54 8.61 -15.79
C LEU A 160 2.77 7.93 -14.44
N GLU A 161 4.00 7.49 -14.19
CA GLU A 161 4.40 6.89 -12.93
C GLU A 161 5.66 7.57 -12.40
N SER A 162 5.72 7.81 -11.10
CA SER A 162 6.94 8.22 -10.42
C SER A 162 7.91 7.03 -10.47
N GLY A 163 8.97 7.13 -11.26
CA GLY A 163 9.90 6.02 -11.51
C GLY A 163 10.33 5.32 -10.22
N ARG A 164 9.88 4.08 -10.04
CA ARG A 164 10.38 3.22 -8.97
C ARG A 164 11.81 2.83 -9.32
N ARG A 165 12.77 3.16 -8.46
CA ARG A 165 14.16 2.72 -8.64
C ARG A 165 14.38 1.27 -8.20
N VAL A 166 13.46 0.68 -7.41
CA VAL A 166 13.63 -0.66 -6.82
C VAL A 166 12.31 -1.43 -6.81
N ASP A 167 12.33 -2.65 -7.34
CA ASP A 167 11.25 -3.63 -7.16
C ASP A 167 11.40 -4.33 -5.81
N LEU A 168 10.38 -4.21 -4.94
CA LEU A 168 10.38 -4.80 -3.60
C LEU A 168 9.93 -6.27 -3.59
N ALA A 169 9.34 -6.77 -4.67
CA ALA A 169 8.74 -8.11 -4.70
C ALA A 169 9.69 -9.24 -4.27
N PRO A 170 10.97 -9.29 -4.73
CA PRO A 170 11.89 -10.35 -4.31
C PRO A 170 12.12 -10.35 -2.79
N PHE A 171 12.37 -9.18 -2.20
CA PHE A 171 12.62 -9.08 -0.76
C PHE A 171 11.39 -9.42 0.09
N LEU A 172 10.19 -9.04 -0.38
CA LEU A 172 8.93 -9.39 0.29
C LEU A 172 8.63 -10.89 0.21
N ASN A 173 9.01 -11.55 -0.89
CA ASN A 173 8.89 -13.00 -1.02
C ASN A 173 9.85 -13.73 -0.08
N ASP A 174 11.07 -13.20 0.09
CA ASP A 174 12.05 -13.78 1.01
C ASP A 174 11.61 -13.61 2.47
N TYR A 175 11.08 -12.44 2.82
CA TYR A 175 10.45 -12.23 4.12
C TYR A 175 9.25 -13.17 4.34
N ALA A 176 8.45 -13.44 3.30
CA ALA A 176 7.33 -14.38 3.39
C ALA A 176 7.78 -15.81 3.74
N ARG A 177 9.00 -16.22 3.38
CA ARG A 177 9.57 -17.50 3.80
C ARG A 177 9.85 -17.53 5.30
N LEU A 178 10.39 -16.46 5.88
CA LEU A 178 10.55 -16.35 7.34
C LEU A 178 9.21 -16.39 8.07
N VAL A 179 8.19 -15.71 7.52
CA VAL A 179 6.81 -15.75 8.03
C VAL A 179 6.25 -17.18 7.98
N ALA A 180 6.50 -17.93 6.91
CA ALA A 180 6.06 -19.32 6.80
C ALA A 180 6.70 -20.20 7.89
N THR A 181 8.00 -20.05 8.15
CA THR A 181 8.71 -20.74 9.24
C THR A 181 8.10 -20.41 10.60
N ALA A 182 7.88 -19.12 10.90
CA ALA A 182 7.27 -18.71 12.16
C ALA A 182 5.84 -19.24 12.34
N ARG A 183 5.04 -19.24 11.26
CA ARG A 183 3.67 -19.80 11.28
C ARG A 183 3.65 -21.31 11.49
N LEU A 184 4.62 -22.03 10.94
CA LEU A 184 4.75 -23.48 11.12
C LEU A 184 5.06 -23.80 12.59
N ALA A 185 5.99 -23.06 13.20
CA ALA A 185 6.32 -23.21 14.61
C ALA A 185 5.12 -22.89 15.52
N ALA A 186 4.37 -21.83 15.23
CA ALA A 186 3.21 -21.41 16.01
C ALA A 186 1.89 -22.14 15.63
N LYS A 187 1.96 -23.27 14.92
CA LYS A 187 0.78 -24.00 14.47
C LYS A 187 -0.02 -24.53 15.67
N GLY A 188 -1.32 -24.26 15.70
CA GLY A 188 -2.23 -24.72 16.75
C GLY A 188 -2.27 -23.85 18.01
N LEU A 189 -1.48 -22.78 18.09
CA LEU A 189 -1.46 -21.85 19.22
C LEU A 189 -2.46 -20.71 19.06
N PRO A 190 -2.96 -20.11 20.18
CA PRO A 190 -3.77 -18.90 20.14
C PRO A 190 -3.06 -17.75 19.43
N ARG A 191 -3.78 -17.02 18.57
CA ARG A 191 -3.21 -15.99 17.69
C ARG A 191 -3.58 -14.59 18.15
N CYS A 192 -2.57 -13.81 18.49
CA CYS A 192 -2.74 -12.40 18.84
C CYS A 192 -3.35 -11.57 17.68
N GLY A 193 -4.32 -10.71 17.94
CA GLY A 193 -5.04 -9.92 16.94
C GLY A 193 -6.18 -10.67 16.24
N ARG A 194 -6.58 -11.84 16.75
CA ARG A 194 -7.83 -12.53 16.40
C ARG A 194 -8.41 -13.26 17.61
N ASP A 195 -7.58 -14.06 18.29
CA ASP A 195 -8.01 -14.88 19.43
C ASP A 195 -7.81 -14.15 20.78
N HIS A 196 -6.84 -13.22 20.84
CA HIS A 196 -6.59 -12.34 21.99
C HIS A 196 -5.84 -11.07 21.55
N ALA A 197 -5.76 -10.03 22.38
CA ALA A 197 -5.02 -8.78 22.08
C ALA A 197 -3.87 -8.48 23.08
N GLN A 198 -3.44 -9.48 23.85
CA GLN A 198 -2.45 -9.31 24.93
C GLN A 198 -1.10 -8.78 24.40
N CYS A 199 -0.61 -9.30 23.28
CA CYS A 199 0.67 -8.86 22.70
C CYS A 199 0.59 -7.42 22.13
N CYS A 200 -0.62 -6.93 21.82
CA CYS A 200 -0.83 -5.61 21.24
C CYS A 200 -0.63 -4.48 22.26
N ARG A 201 -0.51 -4.77 23.56
CA ARG A 201 -0.21 -3.78 24.61
C ARG A 201 1.28 -3.61 24.88
N ARG A 202 2.15 -4.33 24.16
CA ARG A 202 3.59 -4.20 24.32
C ARG A 202 4.16 -3.35 23.19
N PRO A 203 5.01 -2.35 23.49
CA PRO A 203 5.70 -1.61 22.45
C PRO A 203 6.61 -2.56 21.66
N LEU A 204 6.50 -2.49 20.32
CA LEU A 204 7.24 -3.34 19.41
C LEU A 204 8.22 -2.51 18.58
N THR A 205 9.43 -3.04 18.40
CA THR A 205 10.43 -2.51 17.48
C THR A 205 10.69 -3.54 16.38
N LEU A 206 10.93 -3.05 15.17
CA LEU A 206 11.02 -3.83 13.95
C LEU A 206 12.40 -3.68 13.29
N SER A 207 12.88 -4.72 12.63
CA SER A 207 13.99 -4.61 11.67
C SER A 207 13.60 -3.77 10.45
N LEU A 208 14.56 -3.35 9.61
CA LEU A 208 14.25 -2.64 8.37
C LEU A 208 13.37 -3.50 7.43
N ALA A 209 13.67 -4.80 7.32
CA ALA A 209 12.88 -5.72 6.51
C ALA A 209 11.42 -5.82 6.98
N GLU A 210 11.20 -5.94 8.29
CA GLU A 210 9.85 -5.91 8.86
C GLU A 210 9.17 -4.55 8.69
N ALA A 211 9.91 -3.45 8.88
CA ALA A 211 9.38 -2.10 8.73
C ALA A 211 8.89 -1.86 7.29
N VAL A 212 9.69 -2.24 6.29
CA VAL A 212 9.31 -2.18 4.88
C VAL A 212 8.11 -3.08 4.60
N HIS A 213 8.09 -4.30 5.12
CA HIS A 213 6.95 -5.22 4.95
C HIS A 213 5.65 -4.64 5.53
N VAL A 214 5.66 -4.22 6.79
CA VAL A 214 4.48 -3.68 7.48
C VAL A 214 4.00 -2.40 6.80
N SER A 215 4.90 -1.45 6.54
CA SER A 215 4.59 -0.21 5.82
C SER A 215 3.97 -0.49 4.45
N HIS A 216 4.57 -1.39 3.67
CA HIS A 216 4.03 -1.80 2.38
C HIS A 216 2.62 -2.38 2.52
N ARG A 217 2.39 -3.29 3.48
CA ARG A 217 1.08 -3.95 3.66
C ARG A 217 0.00 -3.02 4.18
N VAL A 218 0.34 -2.07 5.04
CA VAL A 218 -0.56 -0.98 5.46
C VAL A 218 -0.94 -0.14 4.25
N ASN A 219 0.04 0.24 3.42
CA ASN A 219 -0.19 1.10 2.27
C ASN A 219 -1.03 0.45 1.17
N ILE A 220 -0.78 -0.82 0.83
CA ILE A 220 -1.51 -1.49 -0.25
C ILE A 220 -2.78 -2.21 0.21
N GLY A 221 -2.86 -2.61 1.48
CA GLY A 221 -3.90 -3.50 1.99
C GLY A 221 -5.00 -2.83 2.78
N LEU A 222 -4.80 -1.60 3.28
CA LEU A 222 -5.85 -0.86 3.97
C LEU A 222 -6.51 0.16 3.04
N PRO A 223 -7.85 0.30 3.10
CA PRO A 223 -8.57 1.41 2.46
C PRO A 223 -8.03 2.77 2.93
N SER A 224 -8.11 3.80 2.09
CA SER A 224 -7.57 5.14 2.37
C SER A 224 -8.05 5.70 3.72
N GLU A 225 -9.37 5.71 3.97
CA GLU A 225 -9.96 6.21 5.22
C GLU A 225 -9.44 5.46 6.45
N VAL A 226 -9.45 4.13 6.38
CA VAL A 226 -8.95 3.27 7.46
C VAL A 226 -7.46 3.54 7.70
N ARG A 227 -6.66 3.66 6.64
CA ARG A 227 -5.22 3.92 6.72
C ARG A 227 -4.93 5.26 7.39
N LEU A 228 -5.69 6.32 7.07
CA LEU A 228 -5.53 7.64 7.70
C LEU A 228 -5.78 7.56 9.21
N THR A 229 -6.87 6.91 9.65
CA THR A 229 -7.15 6.72 11.09
C THR A 229 -6.02 5.95 11.80
N VAL A 230 -5.49 4.90 11.16
CA VAL A 230 -4.36 4.13 11.70
C VAL A 230 -3.10 5.00 11.83
N MET A 231 -2.84 5.85 10.84
CA MET A 231 -1.66 6.73 10.84
C MET A 231 -1.74 7.80 11.92
N GLU A 232 -2.93 8.34 12.17
CA GLU A 232 -3.15 9.32 13.23
C GLU A 232 -2.91 8.72 14.62
N ASP A 233 -3.52 7.56 14.91
CA ASP A 233 -3.28 6.84 16.17
C ASP A 233 -1.82 6.41 16.30
N ALA A 234 -1.19 5.97 15.21
CA ALA A 234 0.24 5.65 15.20
C ALA A 234 1.11 6.89 15.48
N ALA A 235 0.75 8.07 14.98
CA ALA A 235 1.48 9.30 15.25
C ALA A 235 1.33 9.74 16.71
N GLU A 236 0.18 9.50 17.35
CA GLU A 236 0.00 9.70 18.79
C GLU A 236 0.82 8.70 19.62
N ALA A 237 0.74 7.42 19.29
CA ALA A 237 1.51 6.36 19.93
C ALA A 237 3.02 6.61 19.82
N SER A 238 3.50 7.12 18.69
CA SER A 238 4.88 7.56 18.47
C SER A 238 5.28 8.69 19.43
N ARG A 239 4.43 9.70 19.62
CA ARG A 239 4.69 10.81 20.56
C ARG A 239 4.75 10.34 22.00
N GLU A 240 3.83 9.46 22.41
CA GLU A 240 3.82 8.91 23.76
C GLU A 240 5.05 8.04 24.03
N MET A 241 5.46 7.23 23.05
CA MET A 241 6.68 6.42 23.15
C MET A 241 7.92 7.29 23.35
N ALA A 242 8.05 8.35 22.56
CA ALA A 242 9.16 9.29 22.67
C ALA A 242 9.17 9.98 24.04
N ARG A 243 8.00 10.34 24.57
CA ARG A 243 7.86 10.91 25.92
C ARG A 243 8.30 9.94 27.00
N LEU A 244 7.84 8.68 26.97
CA LEU A 244 8.22 7.68 27.96
C LEU A 244 9.70 7.34 27.91
N ASN A 245 10.28 7.23 26.71
CA ASN A 245 11.72 7.05 26.54
C ASN A 245 12.53 8.24 27.08
N ALA A 246 12.05 9.47 26.92
CA ALA A 246 12.71 10.65 27.48
C ALA A 246 12.66 10.69 29.03
N LEU A 247 11.60 10.16 29.63
CA LEU A 247 11.43 10.13 31.09
C LEU A 247 12.21 9.00 31.76
N TYR A 248 12.18 7.79 31.18
CA TYR A 248 12.66 6.58 31.84
C TYR A 248 13.90 5.95 31.18
N GLY A 249 14.35 6.49 30.05
CA GLY A 249 15.36 5.87 29.19
C GLY A 249 14.76 4.83 28.23
N GLU A 250 15.43 4.61 27.11
CA GLU A 250 15.02 3.60 26.13
C GLU A 250 14.99 2.20 26.73
N ALA A 251 13.94 1.43 26.43
CA ALA A 251 13.76 0.04 26.86
C ALA A 251 13.76 -0.20 28.39
N SER A 252 13.57 0.86 29.21
CA SER A 252 13.43 0.72 30.66
C SER A 252 12.16 -0.09 31.03
N PRO A 253 12.20 -0.98 32.04
CA PRO A 253 11.01 -1.67 32.55
C PRO A 253 9.87 -0.72 32.95
N HIS A 254 10.21 0.50 33.37
CA HIS A 254 9.25 1.55 33.71
C HIS A 254 8.53 2.10 32.46
N CYS A 255 9.21 2.17 31.30
CA CYS A 255 8.58 2.52 30.03
C CYS A 255 7.56 1.44 29.59
N LEU A 256 7.92 0.16 29.74
CA LEU A 256 7.04 -0.97 29.39
C LEU A 256 5.77 -1.04 30.26
N SER A 257 5.89 -0.72 31.55
CA SER A 257 4.75 -0.72 32.48
C SER A 257 3.88 0.52 32.37
N ALA A 258 4.46 1.68 32.02
CA ALA A 258 3.72 2.91 31.76
C ALA A 258 2.95 2.89 30.42
N TRP A 259 3.34 2.03 29.48
CA TRP A 259 2.67 1.90 28.19
C TRP A 259 1.29 1.24 28.33
N THR A 260 0.22 1.99 28.08
CA THR A 260 -1.18 1.50 28.22
C THR A 260 -1.93 1.39 26.89
N ARG A 261 -1.39 1.98 25.81
CA ARG A 261 -2.04 1.99 24.49
C ARG A 261 -2.03 0.61 23.84
N LEU A 262 -3.09 0.33 23.09
CA LEU A 262 -3.09 -0.79 22.15
C LEU A 262 -2.23 -0.44 20.93
N CYS A 263 -1.78 -1.47 20.24
CA CYS A 263 -1.11 -1.36 18.96
C CYS A 263 -1.97 -0.53 17.97
N PRO A 264 -1.41 0.43 17.22
CA PRO A 264 -2.17 1.23 16.26
C PRO A 264 -2.88 0.45 15.15
N LEU A 265 -2.44 -0.80 14.93
CA LEU A 265 -3.06 -1.72 13.97
C LEU A 265 -4.19 -2.56 14.58
N SER A 266 -4.50 -2.36 15.87
CA SER A 266 -5.58 -3.05 16.57
C SER A 266 -6.85 -2.21 16.56
N PHE A 267 -7.95 -2.81 16.12
CA PHE A 267 -9.28 -2.22 16.19
C PHE A 267 -10.24 -3.24 16.78
N GLU A 268 -10.89 -2.90 17.88
CA GLU A 268 -11.78 -3.81 18.64
C GLU A 268 -11.12 -5.15 19.00
N GLY A 269 -9.81 -5.14 19.30
CA GLY A 269 -9.04 -6.35 19.61
C GLY A 269 -8.59 -7.17 18.39
N ASN A 270 -9.03 -6.81 17.19
CA ASN A 270 -8.63 -7.45 15.93
C ASN A 270 -7.50 -6.68 15.24
N CYS A 271 -6.54 -7.39 14.65
CA CYS A 271 -5.45 -6.77 13.90
C CYS A 271 -5.88 -6.49 12.45
N ARG A 272 -5.84 -5.21 12.05
CA ARG A 272 -6.17 -4.77 10.68
C ARG A 272 -5.28 -5.36 9.60
N ILE A 273 -4.08 -5.83 9.95
CA ILE A 273 -3.16 -6.56 9.05
C ILE A 273 -2.89 -7.99 9.53
N PHE A 274 -3.89 -8.69 10.06
CA PHE A 274 -3.72 -10.01 10.72
C PHE A 274 -2.88 -11.03 9.91
N ALA A 275 -3.09 -11.12 8.60
CA ALA A 275 -2.31 -12.02 7.74
C ALA A 275 -0.84 -11.59 7.63
N ASN A 276 -0.53 -10.30 7.77
CA ASN A 276 0.79 -9.71 7.55
C ASN A 276 1.39 -9.14 8.85
N ARG A 277 1.08 -9.77 9.98
CA ARG A 277 1.62 -9.38 11.29
C ARG A 277 3.15 -9.55 11.35
N PRO A 278 3.86 -8.71 12.14
CA PRO A 278 5.28 -8.88 12.42
C PRO A 278 5.64 -10.26 12.99
N LEU A 279 6.89 -10.70 12.84
CA LEU A 279 7.31 -12.04 13.26
C LEU A 279 7.12 -12.24 14.77
N VAL A 280 7.44 -11.23 15.59
CA VAL A 280 7.22 -11.27 17.05
C VAL A 280 5.75 -11.56 17.39
N CYS A 281 4.81 -11.01 16.64
CA CYS A 281 3.39 -11.27 16.84
C CYS A 281 2.96 -12.68 16.41
N LEU A 282 3.65 -13.28 15.44
CA LEU A 282 3.40 -14.65 14.98
C LEU A 282 3.91 -15.69 15.98
N LEU A 283 4.98 -15.38 16.71
CA LEU A 283 5.53 -16.24 17.76
C LEU A 283 4.77 -16.16 19.09
N SER A 284 3.74 -15.32 19.17
CA SER A 284 2.88 -15.22 20.36
C SER A 284 2.32 -16.58 20.74
N GLY A 285 2.48 -16.96 22.01
CA GLY A 285 1.99 -18.22 22.56
C GLY A 285 3.01 -19.37 22.51
N LEU A 286 4.15 -19.22 21.83
CA LEU A 286 5.23 -20.20 21.93
C LEU A 286 5.89 -20.17 23.31
N PRO A 287 6.37 -21.32 23.82
CA PRO A 287 7.23 -21.36 25.01
C PRO A 287 8.44 -20.44 24.82
N ALA A 288 8.81 -19.70 25.87
CA ALA A 288 9.84 -18.65 25.78
C ALA A 288 11.17 -19.18 25.22
N GLU A 289 11.60 -20.37 25.64
CA GLU A 289 12.84 -21.01 25.18
C GLU A 289 12.77 -21.36 23.68
N ALA A 290 11.67 -21.97 23.23
CA ALA A 290 11.46 -22.33 21.83
C ALA A 290 11.38 -21.08 20.92
N ALA A 291 10.70 -20.04 21.40
CA ALA A 291 10.61 -18.76 20.69
C ALA A 291 11.99 -18.08 20.59
N ALA A 292 12.77 -18.06 21.67
CA ALA A 292 14.12 -17.51 21.70
C ALA A 292 15.06 -18.28 20.76
N ALA A 293 15.07 -19.62 20.82
CA ALA A 293 15.89 -20.45 19.96
C ALA A 293 15.58 -20.23 18.47
N LEU A 294 14.29 -20.21 18.11
CA LEU A 294 13.87 -19.94 16.72
C LEU A 294 14.26 -18.52 16.29
N TRP A 295 14.12 -17.54 17.18
CA TRP A 295 14.47 -16.15 16.89
C TRP A 295 15.96 -16.00 16.61
N GLU A 296 16.81 -16.47 17.53
CA GLU A 296 18.27 -16.31 17.47
C GLU A 296 18.90 -17.13 16.34
N GLN A 297 18.43 -18.37 16.14
CA GLN A 297 19.08 -19.29 15.20
C GLN A 297 18.59 -19.13 13.75
N THR A 298 17.36 -18.62 13.55
CA THR A 298 16.74 -18.60 12.21
C THR A 298 16.23 -17.22 11.80
N LEU A 299 15.40 -16.58 12.63
CA LEU A 299 14.69 -15.37 12.21
C LEU A 299 15.58 -14.13 12.20
N GLU A 300 16.33 -13.86 13.26
CA GLU A 300 17.22 -12.69 13.35
C GLU A 300 18.31 -12.70 12.26
N PRO A 301 19.03 -13.81 12.00
CA PRO A 301 20.02 -13.85 10.92
C PRO A 301 19.38 -13.59 9.54
N GLY A 302 18.19 -14.15 9.30
CA GLY A 302 17.43 -13.94 8.07
C GLY A 302 16.97 -12.48 7.91
N LEU A 303 16.42 -11.88 8.97
CA LEU A 303 16.01 -10.48 8.99
C LEU A 303 17.18 -9.53 8.78
N ALA A 304 18.32 -9.80 9.42
CA ALA A 304 19.52 -8.99 9.29
C ALA A 304 20.07 -9.04 7.86
N ALA A 305 20.12 -10.23 7.25
CA ALA A 305 20.52 -10.39 5.86
C ALA A 305 19.59 -9.66 4.89
N LEU A 306 18.27 -9.83 5.03
CA LEU A 306 17.28 -9.14 4.19
C LEU A 306 17.32 -7.63 4.36
N SER A 307 17.48 -7.16 5.60
CA SER A 307 17.56 -5.73 5.90
C SER A 307 18.78 -5.09 5.23
N ARG A 308 19.94 -5.76 5.23
CA ARG A 308 21.13 -5.28 4.51
C ARG A 308 20.92 -5.25 3.00
N GLN A 309 20.34 -6.30 2.42
CA GLN A 309 20.05 -6.35 0.99
C GLN A 309 19.05 -5.27 0.55
N MET A 310 18.00 -5.03 1.34
CA MET A 310 17.04 -3.95 1.08
C MET A 310 17.71 -2.58 1.18
N LEU A 311 18.55 -2.35 2.19
CA LEU A 311 19.28 -1.07 2.31
C LEU A 311 20.19 -0.85 1.10
N LEU A 312 20.93 -1.87 0.67
CA LEU A 312 21.77 -1.79 -0.52
C LEU A 312 20.96 -1.44 -1.77
N ALA A 313 19.81 -2.08 -1.97
CA ALA A 313 18.95 -1.81 -3.11
C ALA A 313 18.39 -0.38 -3.09
N LEU A 314 18.00 0.12 -1.91
CA LEU A 314 17.36 1.44 -1.75
C LEU A 314 18.35 2.60 -1.71
N ALA A 315 19.49 2.43 -1.03
CA ALA A 315 20.45 3.49 -0.75
C ALA A 315 21.75 3.38 -1.56
N GLY A 316 22.01 2.24 -2.22
CA GLY A 316 23.24 2.00 -2.99
C GLY A 316 24.49 1.84 -2.13
N THR A 317 24.35 1.71 -0.81
CA THR A 317 25.46 1.60 0.14
C THR A 317 25.42 0.26 0.88
N ILE A 318 26.59 -0.36 1.03
CA ILE A 318 26.78 -1.55 1.87
C ILE A 318 27.11 -1.03 3.28
N GLY A 319 26.24 -1.29 4.24
CA GLY A 319 26.54 -1.10 5.66
C GLY A 319 27.02 -2.41 6.28
N GLU A 320 28.21 -2.42 6.88
CA GLU A 320 28.74 -3.55 7.66
C GLU A 320 28.16 -3.60 9.09
N GLU A 321 27.42 -2.58 9.51
CA GLU A 321 26.94 -2.41 10.89
C GLU A 321 25.48 -2.84 11.12
N THR A 322 25.16 -3.00 12.40
CA THR A 322 23.79 -3.22 12.89
C THR A 322 22.88 -2.06 12.50
N LEU A 323 21.83 -2.38 11.73
CA LEU A 323 20.81 -1.43 11.32
C LEU A 323 19.94 -1.00 12.51
N PRO A 324 19.45 0.26 12.54
CA PRO A 324 18.56 0.70 13.59
C PRO A 324 17.26 -0.10 13.56
N ARG A 325 16.66 -0.27 14.75
CA ARG A 325 15.31 -0.81 14.88
C ARG A 325 14.30 0.32 14.89
N PHE A 326 13.11 0.05 14.36
CA PHE A 326 12.07 1.05 14.16
C PHE A 326 10.86 0.75 15.05
N PRO A 327 10.42 1.67 15.91
CA PRO A 327 9.17 1.51 16.64
C PRO A 327 8.00 1.28 15.67
N LEU A 328 7.14 0.30 15.97
CA LEU A 328 5.95 0.02 15.16
C LEU A 328 5.09 1.27 14.89
N PRO A 329 4.84 2.17 15.86
CA PRO A 329 4.11 3.41 15.59
C PRO A 329 4.79 4.28 14.51
N ASP A 330 6.12 4.37 14.51
CA ASP A 330 6.85 5.15 13.50
C ASP A 330 6.81 4.49 12.12
N VAL A 331 6.79 3.16 12.07
CA VAL A 331 6.65 2.40 10.81
C VAL A 331 5.28 2.67 10.20
N VAL A 332 4.23 2.51 11.01
CA VAL A 332 2.84 2.66 10.57
C VAL A 332 2.53 4.10 10.20
N SER A 333 3.06 5.09 10.91
CA SER A 333 2.89 6.51 10.58
C SER A 333 3.80 6.99 9.44
N GLY A 334 4.70 6.15 8.92
CA GLY A 334 5.69 6.51 7.89
C GLY A 334 6.92 7.30 8.39
N ARG A 335 7.00 7.62 9.68
CA ARG A 335 8.13 8.38 10.28
C ARG A 335 9.45 7.63 10.24
N TYR A 336 9.41 6.30 10.17
CA TYR A 336 10.62 5.47 10.08
C TYR A 336 11.50 5.82 8.88
N VAL A 337 10.92 6.32 7.78
CA VAL A 337 11.66 6.77 6.59
C VAL A 337 12.62 7.90 6.95
N SER A 338 12.17 8.87 7.75
CA SER A 338 13.03 9.95 8.24
C SER A 338 14.17 9.41 9.12
N SER A 339 13.91 8.38 9.92
CA SER A 339 14.95 7.71 10.73
C SER A 339 15.99 7.00 9.86
N VAL A 340 15.57 6.35 8.78
CA VAL A 340 16.48 5.76 7.78
C VAL A 340 17.33 6.85 7.12
N PHE A 341 16.74 7.97 6.70
CA PHE A 341 17.51 9.08 6.10
C PHE A 341 18.51 9.69 7.08
N LYS A 342 18.12 9.90 8.35
CA LYS A 342 19.05 10.40 9.38
C LYS A 342 20.21 9.43 9.61
N PHE A 343 19.94 8.13 9.64
CA PHE A 343 20.97 7.10 9.72
C PHE A 343 21.94 7.16 8.53
N LEU A 344 21.41 7.25 7.30
CA LEU A 344 22.22 7.39 6.09
C LEU A 344 23.07 8.67 6.09
N LEU A 345 22.51 9.81 6.51
CA LEU A 345 23.23 11.09 6.62
C LEU A 345 24.36 11.03 7.65
N ALA A 346 24.11 10.42 8.82
CA ALA A 346 25.14 10.24 9.84
C ALA A 346 26.30 9.36 9.34
N LYS A 347 26.03 8.43 8.42
CA LYS A 347 27.03 7.55 7.81
C LYS A 347 27.77 8.17 6.62
N ALA A 348 27.17 9.12 5.91
CA ALA A 348 27.80 9.78 4.77
C ALA A 348 29.01 10.67 5.17
N GLY A 349 29.17 10.99 6.47
CA GLY A 349 30.22 11.89 6.98
C GLY A 349 30.13 13.31 6.38
N PRO A 350 30.86 14.30 6.94
CA PRO A 350 31.08 15.54 6.22
C PRO A 350 31.97 15.20 5.03
N SER A 351 31.39 15.11 3.83
CA SER A 351 32.14 15.02 2.58
C SER A 351 33.19 16.14 2.57
N GLY A 352 34.46 15.75 2.60
CA GLY A 352 35.60 16.67 2.53
C GLY A 352 35.43 17.65 1.37
N ARG A 353 35.60 18.93 1.68
CA ARG A 353 35.86 19.97 0.69
C ARG A 353 37.32 19.95 0.30
#